data_AF-A0A931XME5-F1
#
_entry.id   AF-A0A931XME5-F1
#
_cell.length_a   1.000
_cell.length_b   1.000
_cell.length_c   1.000
_cell.angle_alpha   90.00
_cell.angle_beta   90.00
_cell.angle_gamma   90.00
#
_symmetry.space_group_name_H-M   'P 1'
#
loop_
_entity.id
_entity.type
_entity.pdbx_description
1 polymer ?
#
loop_
_entity_poly.entity_id
_entity_poly.type
_entity_poly.pdbx_seq_one_letter_code
_entity_poly.pdbx_strand_id
1 'polypeptide(L)'
;MAIAIPAGALSQPATFAYQPVAEAPVPRGLTRPFLTFELTAETLGGTRVTALAMPVEIAVSYQGLSLIGVNEQTLRVEIEVSPGVWQSMPSTVDTQAKIVRGRTTHLSRFALVGDQGYLIALPLMYKVVSPRAGRGPGG
;
A
#
# COMPACT_ATOMS: atom_id res chain seq x y z
N MET A 1 0.18 -11.81 3.42
CA MET A 1 -0.32 -10.95 4.51
C MET A 1 -0.44 -11.82 5.76
N ALA A 2 -0.16 -11.24 6.93
CA ALA A 2 -0.35 -11.92 8.22
C ALA A 2 -1.12 -11.00 9.17
N ILE A 3 -1.89 -11.60 10.07
CA ILE A 3 -2.61 -10.92 11.14
C ILE A 3 -2.30 -11.60 12.46
N ALA A 4 -1.95 -10.80 13.48
CA ALA A 4 -1.74 -11.28 14.83
C ALA A 4 -2.91 -10.82 15.72
N ILE A 5 -3.68 -11.79 16.20
CA ILE A 5 -4.85 -11.57 17.04
C ILE A 5 -4.47 -11.92 18.48
N PRO A 6 -4.32 -10.94 19.39
CA PRO A 6 -4.00 -11.22 20.77
C PRO A 6 -5.20 -11.87 21.48
N ALA A 7 -4.92 -12.64 22.53
CA ALA A 7 -5.95 -13.15 23.42
C ALA A 7 -6.76 -11.97 23.97
N GLY A 8 -8.09 -12.10 23.96
CA GLY A 8 -9.01 -11.04 24.41
C GLY A 8 -9.41 -10.01 23.34
N ALA A 9 -8.85 -10.04 22.12
CA ALA A 9 -9.32 -9.18 21.03
C ALA A 9 -10.75 -9.48 20.58
N LEU A 10 -11.22 -10.71 20.82
CA LEU A 10 -12.56 -11.20 20.52
C LEU A 10 -13.22 -11.74 21.80
N SER A 11 -14.50 -11.46 21.96
CA SER A 11 -15.32 -12.01 23.05
C SER A 11 -15.84 -13.43 22.75
N GLN A 12 -15.83 -13.83 21.47
CA GLN A 12 -16.32 -15.11 20.98
C GLN A 12 -15.43 -15.62 19.83
N PRO A 13 -15.37 -16.94 19.59
CA PRO A 13 -14.72 -17.48 18.40
C PRO A 13 -15.31 -16.87 17.12
N ALA A 14 -14.42 -16.47 16.20
CA ALA A 14 -14.79 -15.90 14.91
C ALA A 14 -13.90 -16.45 13.80
N THR A 15 -14.47 -16.55 12.60
CA THR A 15 -13.76 -16.91 11.37
C THR A 15 -13.39 -15.63 10.64
N PHE A 16 -12.11 -15.47 10.30
CA PHE A 16 -11.62 -14.34 9.50
C PHE A 16 -11.57 -14.70 8.03
N ALA A 17 -11.93 -13.74 7.18
CA ALA A 17 -11.76 -13.85 5.74
C ALA A 17 -10.94 -12.68 5.21
N TYR A 18 -9.97 -13.00 4.36
CA TYR A 18 -9.15 -12.05 3.62
C TYR A 18 -9.57 -12.10 2.15
N GLN A 19 -9.93 -10.94 1.59
CA GLN A 19 -10.33 -10.82 0.20
C GLN A 19 -9.54 -9.70 -0.49
N PRO A 20 -8.67 -10.00 -1.46
CA PRO A 20 -8.13 -8.98 -2.34
C PRO A 20 -9.26 -8.25 -3.06
N VAL A 21 -9.19 -6.93 -3.10
CA VAL A 21 -10.17 -6.11 -3.82
C VAL A 21 -9.48 -5.60 -5.08
N ALA A 22 -10.04 -5.94 -6.24
CA ALA A 22 -9.62 -5.35 -7.49
C ALA A 22 -9.92 -3.85 -7.44
N GLU A 23 -8.87 -3.04 -7.38
CA GLU A 23 -8.83 -1.57 -7.48
C GLU A 23 -10.05 -0.83 -6.91
N ALA A 24 -9.93 -0.31 -5.68
CA ALA A 24 -10.90 0.66 -5.18
C ALA A 24 -10.83 1.97 -6.00
N PRO A 25 -11.96 2.69 -6.19
CA PRO A 25 -11.94 4.03 -6.76
C PRO A 25 -10.99 4.90 -5.96
N VAL A 26 -9.94 5.44 -6.60
CA VAL A 26 -8.96 6.29 -5.93
C VAL A 26 -9.69 7.55 -5.43
N PRO A 27 -9.78 7.80 -4.11
CA PRO A 27 -10.35 9.04 -3.61
C PRO A 27 -9.54 10.22 -4.14
N ARG A 28 -10.22 11.33 -4.47
CA ARG A 28 -9.56 12.52 -5.02
C ARG A 28 -8.46 12.99 -4.06
N GLY A 29 -7.23 13.11 -4.56
CA GLY A 29 -6.07 13.59 -3.79
C GLY A 29 -5.16 12.50 -3.22
N LEU A 30 -5.45 11.22 -3.43
CA LEU A 30 -4.59 10.11 -3.00
C LEU A 30 -3.75 9.52 -4.13
N THR A 31 -2.56 9.02 -3.77
CA THR A 31 -1.76 8.13 -4.62
C THR A 31 -2.52 6.81 -4.80
N ARG A 32 -2.58 6.32 -6.04
CA ARG A 32 -3.21 5.03 -6.37
C ARG A 32 -2.66 3.94 -5.44
N PRO A 33 -3.52 3.15 -4.75
CA PRO A 33 -3.06 2.11 -3.85
C PRO A 33 -2.34 1.01 -4.63
N PHE A 34 -1.27 0.47 -4.05
CA PHE A 34 -0.52 -0.66 -4.61
C PHE A 34 -1.22 -2.00 -4.37
N LEU A 35 -1.97 -2.06 -3.27
CA LEU A 35 -2.73 -3.22 -2.85
C LEU A 35 -3.97 -2.72 -2.11
N THR A 36 -5.12 -3.32 -2.37
CA THR A 36 -6.34 -3.13 -1.58
C THR A 36 -6.90 -4.49 -1.20
N PHE A 37 -7.35 -4.64 0.04
CA PHE A 37 -7.96 -5.86 0.52
C PHE A 37 -9.02 -5.57 1.59
N GLU A 38 -10.01 -6.43 1.68
CA GLU A 38 -11.00 -6.43 2.75
C GLU A 38 -10.66 -7.53 3.76
N LEU A 39 -10.71 -7.19 5.04
CA LEU A 39 -10.63 -8.14 6.12
C LEU A 39 -11.97 -8.12 6.87
N THR A 40 -12.65 -9.26 6.84
CA THR A 40 -13.90 -9.45 7.57
C THR A 40 -13.73 -10.54 8.62
N ALA A 41 -14.61 -10.53 9.61
CA ALA A 41 -14.76 -11.67 10.50
C ALA A 41 -16.24 -11.89 10.83
N GLU A 42 -16.60 -13.14 11.07
CA GLU A 42 -17.95 -13.56 11.45
C GLU A 42 -17.87 -14.52 12.63
N THR A 43 -18.75 -14.34 13.62
CA THR A 43 -18.88 -15.28 14.73
C THR A 43 -19.48 -16.61 14.24
N LEU A 44 -19.38 -17.67 15.05
CA LEU A 44 -20.04 -18.95 14.74
C LEU A 44 -21.57 -18.83 14.53
N GLY A 45 -22.20 -17.78 15.07
CA GLY A 45 -23.61 -17.47 14.86
C GLY A 45 -23.92 -16.65 13.59
N GLY A 46 -22.92 -16.40 12.73
CA GLY A 46 -23.08 -15.62 11.49
C GLY A 46 -23.16 -14.11 11.72
N THR A 47 -22.81 -13.61 12.91
CA THR A 47 -22.79 -12.16 13.17
C THR A 47 -21.47 -11.55 12.69
N ARG A 48 -21.55 -10.53 11.84
CA ARG A 48 -20.36 -9.80 11.37
C ARG A 48 -19.69 -9.06 12.52
N VAL A 49 -18.37 -9.25 12.65
CA VAL A 49 -17.50 -8.53 13.57
C VAL A 49 -16.87 -7.37 12.80
N THR A 50 -17.14 -6.14 13.24
CA THR A 50 -16.61 -4.91 12.64
C THR A 50 -15.60 -4.18 13.54
N ALA A 51 -15.58 -4.52 14.83
CA ALA A 51 -14.69 -3.95 15.82
C ALA A 51 -14.16 -5.04 16.77
N LEU A 52 -12.95 -4.82 17.27
CA LEU A 52 -12.22 -5.71 18.18
C LEU A 52 -11.98 -4.99 19.50
N ALA A 53 -12.00 -5.75 20.60
CA ALA A 53 -11.81 -5.21 21.94
C ALA A 53 -10.36 -4.75 22.20
N MET A 54 -9.41 -5.24 21.40
CA MET A 54 -8.01 -4.88 21.48
C MET A 54 -7.42 -4.66 20.08
N PRO A 55 -6.40 -3.79 19.94
CA PRO A 55 -5.73 -3.62 18.66
C PRO A 55 -5.07 -4.92 18.17
N VAL A 56 -5.33 -5.27 16.92
CA VAL A 56 -4.62 -6.33 16.19
C VAL A 56 -3.52 -5.74 15.33
N GLU A 57 -2.45 -6.50 15.14
CA GLU A 57 -1.39 -6.13 14.22
C GLU A 57 -1.63 -6.76 12.84
N ILE A 58 -1.55 -5.94 11.81
CA ILE A 58 -1.62 -6.34 10.41
C ILE A 58 -0.23 -6.17 9.80
N ALA A 59 0.29 -7.22 9.19
CA ALA A 59 1.53 -7.21 8.43
C ALA A 59 1.24 -7.45 6.95
N VAL A 60 1.45 -6.40 6.16
CA VAL A 60 1.26 -6.40 4.71
C VAL A 60 2.62 -6.56 4.05
N SER A 61 2.85 -7.70 3.38
CA SER A 61 4.00 -7.85 2.51
C SER A 61 3.72 -7.15 1.19
N TYR A 62 4.71 -6.41 0.71
CA TYR A 62 4.69 -5.77 -0.60
C TYR A 62 5.73 -6.37 -1.55
N GLN A 63 6.24 -7.57 -1.22
CA GLN A 63 7.14 -8.30 -2.09
C GLN A 63 6.45 -8.61 -3.42
N GLY A 64 7.14 -8.31 -4.53
CA GLY A 64 6.61 -8.51 -5.88
C GLY A 64 5.74 -7.37 -6.41
N LEU A 65 5.44 -6.34 -5.60
CA LEU A 65 4.79 -5.12 -6.10
C LEU A 65 5.80 -4.23 -6.82
N SER A 66 5.38 -3.59 -7.91
CA SER A 66 6.19 -2.58 -8.59
C SER A 66 6.08 -1.24 -7.86
N LEU A 67 7.18 -0.79 -7.26
CA LEU A 67 7.28 0.47 -6.52
C LEU A 67 8.04 1.55 -7.31
N ILE A 68 8.01 1.50 -8.64
CA ILE A 68 8.72 2.47 -9.49
C ILE A 68 8.24 3.89 -9.17
N GLY A 69 9.18 4.77 -8.82
CA GLY A 69 8.89 6.17 -8.51
C GLY A 69 8.27 6.38 -7.12
N VAL A 70 8.33 5.39 -6.23
CA VAL A 70 7.76 5.46 -4.88
C VAL A 70 8.88 5.46 -3.86
N ASN A 71 8.78 6.31 -2.84
CA ASN A 71 9.69 6.23 -1.72
C ASN A 71 9.23 5.11 -0.79
N GLU A 72 9.96 3.99 -0.72
CA GLU A 72 9.58 2.87 0.13
C GLU A 72 9.42 3.26 1.61
N GLN A 73 10.17 4.25 2.09
CA GLN A 73 10.13 4.69 3.49
C GLN A 73 8.82 5.39 3.87
N THR A 74 8.02 5.82 2.88
CA THR A 74 6.72 6.48 3.12
C THR A 74 5.55 5.53 2.96
N LEU A 75 5.82 4.24 2.72
CA LEU A 75 4.77 3.23 2.64
C LEU A 75 4.00 3.18 3.96
N ARG A 76 2.67 3.10 3.86
CA ARG A 76 1.77 3.04 5.01
C ARG A 76 0.49 2.30 4.65
N VAL A 77 -0.17 1.79 5.68
CA VAL A 77 -1.51 1.21 5.55
C VAL A 77 -2.54 2.31 5.81
N GLU A 78 -3.53 2.41 4.94
CA GLU A 78 -4.75 3.20 5.18
C GLU A 78 -5.92 2.27 5.41
N ILE A 79 -6.89 2.73 6.21
CA ILE A 79 -8.12 2.01 6.52
C ILE A 79 -9.32 2.83 6.07
N GLU A 80 -10.30 2.15 5.46
CA GLU A 80 -11.60 2.75 5.12
C GLU A 80 -12.47 2.82 6.38
N VAL A 81 -12.60 4.01 6.98
CA VAL A 81 -13.37 4.22 8.23
C VAL A 81 -14.86 4.42 7.97
N SER A 82 -15.20 4.85 6.75
CA SER A 82 -16.56 4.88 6.20
C SER A 82 -16.47 4.79 4.66
N PRO A 83 -17.55 4.46 3.95
CA PRO A 83 -17.49 4.24 2.49
C PRO A 83 -16.85 5.42 1.74
N GLY A 84 -15.70 5.18 1.12
CA GLY A 84 -14.90 6.15 0.39
C GLY A 84 -14.03 7.08 1.25
N VAL A 85 -14.07 6.97 2.57
CA VAL A 85 -13.27 7.78 3.49
C VAL A 85 -12.14 6.94 4.06
N TRP A 86 -10.92 7.30 3.67
CA TRP A 86 -9.70 6.61 4.05
C TRP A 86 -8.92 7.41 5.09
N GLN A 87 -8.35 6.72 6.05
CA GLN A 87 -7.53 7.30 7.10
C GLN A 87 -6.20 6.56 7.18
N SER A 88 -5.11 7.32 7.22
CA SER A 88 -3.78 6.76 7.48
C SER A 88 -3.70 6.12 8.86
N MET A 89 -3.23 4.87 8.90
CA MET A 89 -2.93 4.18 10.15
C MET A 89 -1.47 4.46 10.55
N PRO A 90 -1.18 4.60 11.86
CA PRO A 90 0.19 4.51 12.35
C PRO A 90 0.82 3.20 11.86
N SER A 91 1.86 3.32 11.03
CA SER A 91 2.49 2.21 10.35
C SER A 91 4.01 2.26 10.50
N THR A 92 4.65 1.10 10.53
CA THR A 92 6.11 0.97 10.44
C THR A 92 6.49 0.19 9.20
N VAL A 93 7.52 0.65 8.49
CA VAL A 93 8.04 0.00 7.28
C VAL A 93 9.33 -0.72 7.59
N ASP A 94 9.40 -1.97 7.19
CA ASP A 94 10.61 -2.78 7.17
C ASP A 94 10.99 -3.03 5.70
N THR A 95 11.90 -2.19 5.19
CA THR A 95 12.31 -2.23 3.78
C THR A 95 13.18 -3.44 3.42
N GLN A 96 13.81 -4.06 4.43
CA GLN A 96 14.59 -5.27 4.25
C GLN A 96 13.68 -6.49 4.15
N ALA A 97 12.71 -6.62 5.06
CA ALA A 97 11.72 -7.70 5.02
C ALA A 97 10.60 -7.48 3.99
N LYS A 98 10.49 -6.28 3.42
CA LYS A 98 9.42 -5.85 2.50
C LYS A 98 8.04 -5.99 3.12
N ILE A 99 7.90 -5.50 4.36
CA ILE A 99 6.67 -5.57 5.15
C ILE A 99 6.32 -4.17 5.70
N VAL A 100 5.05 -3.81 5.63
CA VAL A 100 4.46 -2.70 6.40
C VAL A 100 3.59 -3.26 7.51
N ARG A 101 3.80 -2.79 8.74
CA ARG A 101 3.02 -3.19 9.92
C ARG A 101 2.15 -2.04 10.39
N GLY A 102 0.91 -2.32 10.74
CA GLY A 102 -0.02 -1.35 11.32
C GLY A 102 -0.90 -1.99 12.38
N ARG A 103 -1.49 -1.16 13.25
CA ARG A 103 -2.39 -1.63 14.31
C ARG A 103 -3.78 -1.03 14.17
N THR A 104 -4.81 -1.85 14.31
CA THR A 104 -6.21 -1.42 14.20
C THR A 104 -7.11 -2.21 15.15
N THR A 105 -8.21 -1.61 15.56
CA THR A 105 -9.34 -2.29 16.22
C THR A 105 -10.51 -2.52 15.26
N HIS A 106 -10.43 -2.02 14.04
CA HIS A 106 -11.50 -2.07 13.05
C HIS A 106 -11.20 -3.08 11.96
N LEU A 107 -12.21 -3.88 11.62
CA LEU A 107 -12.19 -4.78 10.47
C LEU A 107 -12.95 -4.11 9.33
N SER A 108 -12.23 -3.78 8.25
CA SER A 108 -12.74 -3.01 7.12
C SER A 108 -11.92 -3.31 5.86
N ARG A 109 -11.92 -2.40 4.89
CA ARG A 109 -10.97 -2.36 3.79
C ARG A 109 -9.70 -1.62 4.17
N PHE A 110 -8.61 -2.13 3.62
CA PHE A 110 -7.26 -1.63 3.83
C PHE A 110 -6.59 -1.40 2.49
N ALA A 111 -5.73 -0.38 2.44
CA ALA A 111 -4.94 -0.05 1.28
C ALA A 111 -3.47 0.14 1.67
N LEU A 112 -2.55 -0.37 0.85
CA LEU A 112 -1.14 -0.02 0.92
C LEU A 112 -0.90 1.16 -0.02
N VAL A 113 -0.45 2.27 0.53
CA VAL A 113 -0.11 3.49 -0.22
C VAL A 113 1.31 3.93 0.13
N GLY A 114 1.88 4.83 -0.67
CA GLY A 114 3.19 5.42 -0.44
C GLY A 114 3.33 6.68 -1.27
N ASP A 115 4.17 7.59 -0.80
CA ASP A 115 4.39 8.86 -1.49
C ASP A 115 5.30 8.65 -2.70
N GLN A 116 5.08 9.43 -3.75
CA GLN A 116 5.97 9.47 -4.90
C GLN A 116 7.35 9.95 -4.44
N GLY A 117 8.38 9.16 -4.74
CA GLY A 117 9.75 9.62 -4.64
C GLY A 117 10.02 10.58 -5.80
N TYR A 118 10.62 11.74 -5.53
CA TYR A 118 11.14 12.56 -6.61
C TYR A 118 12.25 11.77 -7.31
N LEU A 119 11.98 11.28 -8.53
CA LEU A 119 13.04 10.98 -9.47
C LEU A 119 13.72 12.31 -9.76
N ILE A 120 14.89 12.55 -9.15
CA ILE A 120 15.77 13.60 -9.65
C ILE A 120 16.12 13.16 -11.07
N ALA A 121 15.43 13.74 -12.06
CA ALA A 121 15.77 13.56 -13.45
C ALA A 121 17.17 14.15 -13.62
N LEU A 122 18.20 13.30 -13.56
CA LEU A 122 19.51 13.70 -14.05
C LEU A 122 19.29 14.11 -15.50
N PRO A 123 19.61 15.36 -15.90
CA PRO A 123 19.52 15.72 -17.30
C PRO A 123 20.44 14.76 -18.06
N LEU A 124 19.85 13.92 -18.91
CA LEU A 124 20.59 13.17 -19.90
C LEU A 124 21.23 14.22 -20.82
N MET A 125 22.46 14.61 -20.51
CA MET A 125 23.34 15.33 -21.41
C MET A 125 23.64 14.38 -22.57
N TYR A 126 22.74 14.30 -23.55
CA TYR A 126 23.10 13.77 -24.85
C TYR A 126 24.04 14.80 -25.48
N LYS A 127 25.32 14.46 -25.57
CA LYS A 127 26.26 15.24 -26.37
C LYS A 127 25.81 15.04 -27.82
N VAL A 128 25.15 16.05 -28.40
CA VAL A 128 24.96 16.13 -29.85
C VAL A 128 26.35 16.13 -30.47
N VAL A 129 26.77 15.00 -31.02
CA VAL A 129 27.92 14.96 -31.91
C VAL A 129 27.43 15.51 -33.23
N SER A 130 27.63 16.82 -33.44
CA SER A 130 27.33 17.45 -34.73
C SER A 130 28.15 16.74 -35.82
N PRO A 131 27.54 16.27 -36.92
CA PRO A 131 28.29 15.77 -38.05
C PRO A 131 29.10 16.93 -38.64
N ARG A 132 30.42 16.74 -38.72
CA ARG A 132 31.35 17.67 -39.37
C ARG A 132 30.98 17.72 -40.85
N ALA A 133 30.44 18.85 -41.31
CA ALA A 133 30.15 19.06 -42.72
C ALA A 133 31.45 18.87 -43.52
N GLY A 134 31.49 17.80 -44.31
CA GLY A 134 32.58 17.48 -45.21
C GLY A 134 32.71 18.58 -46.25
N ARG A 135 33.88 19.21 -46.27
CA ARG A 135 34.28 20.18 -47.28
C ARG A 135 34.78 19.43 -48.53
N GLY A 136 34.13 19.69 -49.66
CA GLY A 136 34.76 19.77 -50.99
C GLY A 136 34.34 18.72 -52.02
N PRO A 137 34.79 18.84 -53.29
CA PRO A 137 35.46 19.98 -53.94
C PRO A 137 34.71 20.47 -55.20
N GLY A 138 35.17 21.59 -55.76
CA GLY A 138 34.69 22.11 -57.03
C GLY A 138 35.03 21.21 -58.23
N GLY A 139 34.23 21.37 -59.27
CA GLY A 139 34.40 20.89 -60.63
C GLY A 139 33.50 21.72 -61.53
#